data_AF-A0A353Z1B8-F1
#
_entry.id   AF-A0A353Z1B8-F1
#
_cell.length_a   1.000
_cell.length_b   1.000
_cell.length_c   1.000
_cell.angle_alpha   90.00
_cell.angle_beta   90.00
_cell.angle_gamma   90.00
#
_symmetry.space_group_name_H-M   'P 1'
#
loop_
_entity.id
_entity.type
_entity.pdbx_description
1 polymer ?
#
loop_
_entity_poly.entity_id
_entity_poly.type
_entity_poly.pdbx_seq_one_letter_code
_entity_poly.pdbx_strand_id
1 'polypeptide(L)'
;MNNPTIVVVAFNRLHSLKRLCSSLDRMVPPEDEANLVFSIDNNENKNLDVIEYAKAYSWKHGKKEVRVKEKNIGLRAHILSCGDLTEEFGEVIILEDDLYVSPYFLEYTRMAHNFYKNDKRIGGISLYHYQHTDAEKIPFAPLTNESDVYFLQVTSSWGQSWNRNQWQNFRKWYNANPDLESIQGVPAEVLNWPATSWKRYFNSYLIDTKKYFVFPVKSFTTNFNDPGMHYLDRDHEAQAPLVTVDPEFRFKKFDSARNIYDPFFEIIPDTIKHYNEALAAYDFDVDIYGTKRLKDLVKPFVITTKKCRNPIFTFERSLKPQEMNVMFAIPGNDIFLCKNEDLEQEKYEQNDIVRDFPYFFRHYFNRSELTLFFKLLINNKLNRILKK
;
A
#
# COMPACT_ATOMS: atom_id res chain seq x y z
N MET A 1 -9.55 -17.70 20.97
CA MET A 1 -10.14 -17.26 19.67
C MET A 1 -9.08 -17.64 18.66
N ASN A 2 -9.33 -18.49 17.66
CA ASN A 2 -8.24 -18.97 16.80
C ASN A 2 -7.50 -17.81 16.13
N ASN A 3 -6.16 -17.89 16.07
CA ASN A 3 -5.38 -16.92 15.34
C ASN A 3 -5.69 -16.99 13.84
N PRO A 4 -5.51 -15.88 13.10
CA PRO A 4 -5.53 -15.92 11.64
C PRO A 4 -4.60 -17.00 11.09
N THR A 5 -5.07 -17.79 10.12
CA THR A 5 -4.22 -18.76 9.43
C THR A 5 -3.21 -18.04 8.55
N ILE A 6 -1.92 -18.39 8.70
CA ILE A 6 -0.85 -17.85 7.88
C ILE A 6 -0.83 -18.63 6.55
N VAL A 7 -0.96 -17.93 5.44
CA VAL A 7 -0.93 -18.49 4.09
C VAL A 7 0.29 -17.95 3.37
N VAL A 8 1.28 -18.81 3.13
CA VAL A 8 2.48 -18.50 2.36
C VAL A 8 2.24 -18.80 0.89
N VAL A 9 2.29 -17.76 0.06
CA VAL A 9 2.11 -17.83 -1.39
C VAL A 9 3.49 -17.95 -2.03
N ALA A 10 3.76 -19.06 -2.70
CA ALA A 10 5.06 -19.34 -3.30
C ALA A 10 4.94 -19.81 -4.75
N PHE A 11 5.99 -19.54 -5.52
CA PHE A 11 6.14 -20.07 -6.88
C PHE A 11 7.43 -20.87 -7.02
N ASN A 12 8.53 -20.23 -7.41
CA ASN A 12 9.79 -20.89 -7.77
C ASN A 12 11.04 -20.20 -7.15
N ARG A 13 10.87 -19.53 -6.00
CA ARG A 13 11.93 -18.78 -5.32
C ARG A 13 12.30 -19.41 -3.98
N LEU A 14 13.01 -20.55 -4.00
CA LEU A 14 13.37 -21.28 -2.77
C LEU A 14 14.13 -20.43 -1.73
N HIS A 15 15.09 -19.60 -2.19
CA HIS A 15 15.84 -18.73 -1.27
C HIS A 15 14.94 -17.72 -0.56
N SER A 16 14.02 -17.09 -1.30
CA SER A 16 13.04 -16.15 -0.75
C SER A 16 12.14 -16.85 0.26
N LEU A 17 11.60 -18.02 -0.10
CA LEU A 17 10.76 -18.83 0.78
C LEU A 17 11.48 -19.21 2.08
N LYS A 18 12.75 -19.66 2.01
CA LYS A 18 13.58 -19.96 3.18
C LYS A 18 13.76 -18.75 4.07
N ARG A 19 13.97 -17.56 3.48
CA ARG A 19 14.09 -16.31 4.22
C ARG A 19 12.79 -15.95 4.94
N LEU A 20 11.64 -16.03 4.28
CA LEU A 20 10.34 -15.84 4.92
C LEU A 20 10.14 -16.82 6.09
N CYS A 21 10.36 -18.12 5.86
CA CYS A 21 10.23 -19.14 6.90
C CYS A 21 11.16 -18.87 8.10
N SER A 22 12.39 -18.41 7.86
CA SER A 22 13.31 -18.03 8.94
C SER A 22 12.81 -16.87 9.81
N SER A 23 11.98 -15.99 9.25
CA SER A 23 11.32 -14.92 10.01
C SER A 23 10.08 -15.41 10.76
N LEU A 24 9.33 -16.35 10.18
CA LEU A 24 8.21 -17.02 10.86
C LEU A 24 8.69 -17.81 12.08
N ASP A 25 9.84 -18.48 12.01
CA ASP A 25 10.43 -19.24 13.13
C ASP A 25 10.78 -18.37 14.36
N ARG A 26 10.92 -17.06 14.14
CA ARG A 26 11.26 -16.03 15.14
C ARG A 26 10.03 -15.29 15.68
N MET A 27 8.82 -15.66 15.25
CA MET A 27 7.61 -15.01 15.74
C MET A 27 7.43 -15.22 17.24
N VAL A 28 6.81 -14.24 17.90
CA VAL A 28 6.38 -14.40 19.29
C VAL A 28 5.41 -15.59 19.34
N PRO A 29 5.66 -16.59 20.20
CA PRO A 29 4.78 -17.75 20.30
C PRO A 29 3.36 -17.30 20.63
N PRO A 30 2.36 -17.65 19.81
CA PRO A 30 0.99 -17.28 20.08
C PRO A 30 0.42 -18.08 21.26
N GLU A 31 -0.52 -17.49 21.98
CA GLU A 31 -1.26 -18.17 23.06
C GLU A 31 -2.17 -19.29 22.52
N ASP A 32 -2.85 -19.02 21.40
CA ASP A 32 -3.70 -19.97 20.67
C ASP A 32 -2.93 -20.60 19.48
N GLU A 33 -3.46 -21.68 18.89
CA GLU A 33 -2.87 -22.27 17.67
C GLU A 33 -2.81 -21.26 16.52
N ALA A 34 -1.72 -21.27 15.75
CA ALA A 34 -1.55 -20.53 14.50
C ALA A 34 -1.27 -21.52 13.37
N ASN A 35 -2.25 -21.74 12.49
CA ASN A 35 -2.10 -22.64 11.36
C ASN A 35 -1.24 -22.02 10.25
N LEU A 36 -0.53 -22.86 9.51
CA LEU A 36 0.31 -22.48 8.38
C LEU A 36 -0.07 -23.28 7.13
N VAL A 37 -0.40 -22.59 6.05
CA VAL A 37 -0.69 -23.18 4.74
C VAL A 37 0.34 -22.66 3.74
N PHE A 38 1.14 -23.55 3.17
CA PHE A 38 1.90 -23.24 1.96
C PHE A 38 0.99 -23.43 0.75
N SER A 39 0.65 -22.36 0.04
CA SER A 39 -0.04 -22.43 -1.25
C SER A 39 0.95 -22.19 -2.39
N ILE A 40 1.17 -23.21 -3.22
CA ILE A 40 2.23 -23.20 -4.24
C ILE A 40 1.61 -23.28 -5.64
N ASP A 41 1.89 -22.30 -6.50
CA ASP A 41 1.44 -22.31 -7.90
C ASP A 41 2.30 -23.28 -8.72
N ASN A 42 1.78 -24.46 -9.05
CA ASN A 42 2.62 -25.55 -9.54
C ASN A 42 3.18 -25.30 -10.94
N ASN A 43 4.45 -25.61 -11.14
CA ASN A 43 5.04 -25.74 -12.46
C ASN A 43 6.11 -26.84 -12.40
N GLU A 44 5.79 -28.01 -12.97
CA GLU A 44 6.56 -29.26 -12.82
C GLU A 44 8.06 -29.11 -13.07
N ASN A 45 8.47 -28.16 -13.90
CA ASN A 45 9.87 -27.94 -14.29
C ASN A 45 10.59 -26.84 -13.49
N LYS A 46 9.89 -26.13 -12.59
CA LYS A 46 10.42 -24.89 -11.98
C LYS A 46 10.42 -24.86 -10.46
N ASN A 47 9.60 -25.65 -9.78
CA ASN A 47 9.40 -25.46 -8.34
C ASN A 47 9.31 -26.72 -7.49
N LEU A 48 9.88 -27.83 -7.97
CA LEU A 48 9.99 -29.06 -7.18
C LEU A 48 10.71 -28.82 -5.85
N ASP A 49 11.81 -28.07 -5.86
CA ASP A 49 12.62 -27.72 -4.69
C ASP A 49 11.84 -26.91 -3.63
N VAL A 50 10.99 -25.98 -4.07
CA VAL A 50 10.06 -25.21 -3.24
C VAL A 50 9.02 -26.13 -2.59
N ILE A 51 8.44 -27.07 -3.36
CA ILE A 51 7.45 -28.03 -2.85
C ILE A 51 8.08 -28.98 -1.83
N GLU A 52 9.26 -29.52 -2.11
CA GLU A 52 10.01 -30.40 -1.21
C GLU A 52 10.35 -29.67 0.10
N TYR A 53 10.83 -28.43 0.00
CA TYR A 53 11.11 -27.62 1.19
C TYR A 53 9.85 -27.37 2.04
N ALA A 54 8.73 -26.98 1.44
CA ALA A 54 7.48 -26.76 2.16
C ALA A 54 6.96 -28.03 2.86
N LYS A 55 7.09 -29.20 2.20
CA LYS A 55 6.74 -30.50 2.79
C LYS A 55 7.65 -30.86 3.96
N ALA A 56 8.95 -30.60 3.87
CA ALA A 56 9.93 -30.89 4.92
C ALA A 56 9.93 -29.88 6.08
N TYR A 57 9.47 -28.64 5.86
CA TYR A 57 9.50 -27.58 6.86
C TYR A 57 8.68 -27.95 8.11
N SER A 58 9.27 -27.79 9.31
CA SER A 58 8.61 -28.14 10.57
C SER A 58 7.95 -26.93 11.19
N TRP A 59 6.64 -26.99 11.42
CA TRP A 59 5.88 -25.91 12.05
C TRP A 59 5.52 -26.28 13.49
N LYS A 60 5.87 -25.41 14.45
CA LYS A 60 5.75 -25.68 15.90
C LYS A 60 4.56 -25.00 16.59
N HIS A 61 3.77 -24.21 15.86
CA HIS A 61 2.75 -23.32 16.45
C HIS A 61 1.30 -23.69 16.11
N GLY A 62 1.08 -24.76 15.34
CA GLY A 62 -0.25 -25.19 14.91
C GLY A 62 -0.18 -26.23 13.80
N LYS A 63 -1.26 -26.41 13.04
CA LYS A 63 -1.29 -27.35 11.92
C LYS A 63 -0.56 -26.75 10.71
N LYS A 64 0.18 -27.60 9.99
CA LYS A 64 0.82 -27.26 8.72
C LYS A 64 0.16 -28.00 7.58
N GLU A 65 -0.18 -27.29 6.52
CA GLU A 65 -0.66 -27.85 5.26
C GLU A 65 0.16 -27.36 4.07
N VAL A 66 0.31 -28.21 3.05
CA VAL A 66 0.92 -27.85 1.77
C VAL A 66 -0.09 -28.10 0.66
N ARG A 67 -0.58 -27.02 0.05
CA ARG A 67 -1.58 -27.02 -1.02
C ARG A 67 -0.93 -26.61 -2.33
N VAL A 68 -0.52 -27.60 -3.10
CA VAL A 68 0.05 -27.42 -4.45
C VAL A 68 -1.10 -27.34 -5.46
N LYS A 69 -1.11 -26.31 -6.33
CA LYS A 69 -2.08 -26.21 -7.43
C LYS A 69 -1.84 -27.32 -8.45
N GLU A 70 -2.85 -27.71 -9.21
CA GLU A 70 -2.67 -28.76 -10.24
C GLU A 70 -1.72 -28.28 -11.36
N LYS A 71 -1.84 -27.01 -11.75
CA LYS A 71 -1.05 -26.36 -12.79
C LYS A 71 -0.79 -24.89 -12.43
N ASN A 72 0.02 -24.22 -13.23
CA ASN A 72 0.23 -22.78 -13.10
C ASN A 72 -1.07 -22.04 -13.43
N ILE A 73 -1.67 -21.39 -12.43
CA ILE A 73 -2.89 -20.59 -12.57
C ILE A 73 -2.60 -19.09 -12.64
N GLY A 74 -1.36 -18.69 -12.37
CA GLY A 74 -0.92 -17.30 -12.39
C GLY A 74 -1.33 -16.51 -11.14
N LEU A 75 -0.60 -15.41 -10.90
CA LEU A 75 -0.65 -14.65 -9.64
C LEU A 75 -2.06 -14.26 -9.22
N ARG A 76 -2.87 -13.69 -10.12
CA ARG A 76 -4.22 -13.25 -9.78
C ARG A 76 -5.10 -14.40 -9.28
N ALA A 77 -5.21 -15.48 -10.04
CA ALA A 77 -6.03 -16.62 -9.65
C ALA A 77 -5.48 -17.27 -8.38
N HIS A 78 -4.16 -17.29 -8.20
CA HIS A 78 -3.52 -17.84 -7.01
C HIS A 78 -3.85 -17.03 -5.75
N ILE A 79 -3.67 -15.70 -5.76
CA ILE A 79 -4.03 -14.83 -4.62
C ILE A 79 -5.53 -14.91 -4.32
N LEU A 80 -6.40 -14.91 -5.35
CA LEU A 80 -7.83 -15.10 -5.17
C LEU A 80 -8.16 -16.42 -4.46
N SER A 81 -7.52 -17.51 -4.87
CA SER A 81 -7.71 -18.82 -4.22
C SER A 81 -7.16 -18.87 -2.78
N CYS A 82 -6.18 -18.03 -2.46
CA CYS A 82 -5.64 -17.91 -1.10
C CYS A 82 -6.59 -17.11 -0.19
N GLY A 83 -7.22 -16.05 -0.71
CA GLY A 83 -8.26 -15.34 0.02
C GLY A 83 -9.51 -16.19 0.26
N ASP A 84 -9.85 -17.11 -0.66
CA ASP A 84 -10.97 -18.06 -0.50
C ASP A 84 -10.80 -18.98 0.72
N LEU A 85 -9.57 -19.14 1.23
CA LEU A 85 -9.30 -19.87 2.46
C LEU A 85 -9.93 -19.21 3.71
N THR A 86 -10.39 -17.96 3.62
CA THR A 86 -11.23 -17.35 4.68
C THR A 86 -12.54 -18.10 4.91
N GLU A 87 -13.07 -18.82 3.91
CA GLU A 87 -14.26 -19.65 4.10
C GLU A 87 -13.98 -20.79 5.09
N GLU A 88 -12.81 -21.40 4.98
CA GLU A 88 -12.36 -22.51 5.82
C GLU A 88 -11.86 -22.03 7.19
N PHE A 89 -10.98 -21.02 7.22
CA PHE A 89 -10.26 -20.62 8.43
C PHE A 89 -10.84 -19.39 9.13
N GLY A 90 -11.79 -18.68 8.52
CA GLY A 90 -12.37 -17.45 9.05
C GLY A 90 -11.51 -16.21 8.83
N GLU A 91 -10.23 -16.26 9.20
CA GLU A 91 -9.26 -15.17 9.02
C GLU A 91 -7.95 -15.71 8.44
N VAL A 92 -7.37 -14.99 7.47
CA VAL A 92 -6.12 -15.39 6.82
C VAL A 92 -5.14 -14.23 6.71
N ILE A 93 -3.85 -14.50 6.90
CA ILE A 93 -2.74 -13.58 6.61
C ILE A 93 -2.04 -14.11 5.36
N ILE A 94 -2.01 -13.32 4.30
CA ILE A 94 -1.35 -13.69 3.04
C ILE A 94 0.05 -13.10 3.02
N LEU A 95 1.05 -13.96 2.88
CA LEU A 95 2.47 -13.60 2.79
C LEU A 95 3.06 -14.17 1.49
N GLU A 96 3.55 -13.31 0.61
CA GLU A 96 4.31 -13.73 -0.57
C GLU A 96 5.73 -14.17 -0.17
N ASP A 97 6.32 -15.10 -0.93
CA ASP A 97 7.61 -15.71 -0.59
C ASP A 97 8.81 -14.74 -0.52
N ASP A 98 8.69 -13.52 -1.04
CA ASP A 98 9.74 -12.48 -0.95
C ASP A 98 9.62 -11.54 0.26
N LEU A 99 8.63 -11.75 1.13
CA LEU A 99 8.47 -10.99 2.35
C LEU A 99 9.40 -11.46 3.48
N TYR A 100 9.51 -10.61 4.49
CA TYR A 100 10.06 -10.94 5.81
C TYR A 100 9.16 -10.30 6.86
N VAL A 101 8.85 -11.02 7.93
CA VAL A 101 7.91 -10.56 8.96
C VAL A 101 8.60 -10.13 10.26
N SER A 102 8.00 -9.15 10.93
CA SER A 102 8.29 -8.81 12.33
C SER A 102 7.89 -9.97 13.25
N PRO A 103 8.58 -10.21 14.39
CA PRO A 103 8.13 -11.17 15.39
C PRO A 103 6.70 -10.97 15.89
N TYR A 104 6.18 -9.74 15.82
CA TYR A 104 4.87 -9.34 16.39
C TYR A 104 3.74 -9.29 15.34
N PHE A 105 3.99 -9.73 14.11
CA PHE A 105 3.05 -9.60 12.99
C PHE A 105 1.70 -10.29 13.25
N LEU A 106 1.73 -11.46 13.88
CA LEU A 106 0.54 -12.28 14.14
C LEU A 106 -0.36 -11.61 15.17
N GLU A 107 0.23 -11.13 16.25
CA GLU A 107 -0.49 -10.44 17.32
C GLU A 107 -1.14 -9.14 16.83
N TYR A 108 -0.37 -8.31 16.11
CA TYR A 108 -0.90 -7.11 15.45
C TYR A 108 -2.13 -7.44 14.61
N THR A 109 -2.03 -8.48 13.77
CA THR A 109 -3.11 -8.83 12.84
C THR A 109 -4.34 -9.32 13.58
N ARG A 110 -4.18 -10.18 14.59
CA ARG A 110 -5.26 -10.66 15.46
C ARG A 110 -5.98 -9.50 16.15
N MET A 111 -5.21 -8.58 16.74
CA MET A 111 -5.79 -7.44 17.47
C MET A 111 -6.50 -6.46 16.53
N ALA A 112 -5.93 -6.21 15.34
CA ALA A 112 -6.56 -5.38 14.31
C ALA A 112 -7.87 -5.99 13.82
N HIS A 113 -7.92 -7.30 13.49
CA HIS A 113 -9.17 -7.96 13.11
C HIS A 113 -10.22 -7.86 14.21
N ASN A 114 -9.85 -8.16 15.46
CA ASN A 114 -10.81 -8.07 16.57
C ASN A 114 -11.36 -6.65 16.77
N PHE A 115 -10.52 -5.62 16.59
CA PHE A 115 -10.94 -4.23 16.72
C PHE A 115 -11.85 -3.77 15.57
N TYR A 116 -11.55 -4.16 14.32
CA TYR A 116 -12.24 -3.67 13.12
C TYR A 116 -13.34 -4.60 12.59
N LYS A 117 -13.54 -5.79 13.15
CA LYS A 117 -14.47 -6.82 12.63
C LYS A 117 -15.89 -6.34 12.31
N ASN A 118 -16.39 -5.33 13.01
CA ASN A 118 -17.75 -4.81 12.86
C ASN A 118 -17.84 -3.56 11.97
N ASP A 119 -16.72 -2.95 11.57
CA ASP A 119 -16.73 -1.76 10.75
C ASP A 119 -16.77 -2.13 9.26
N LYS A 120 -17.94 -1.95 8.64
CA LYS A 120 -18.20 -2.31 7.24
C LYS A 120 -17.39 -1.47 6.24
N ARG A 121 -16.77 -0.37 6.66
CA ARG A 121 -15.87 0.44 5.82
C ARG A 121 -14.49 -0.20 5.68
N ILE A 122 -14.14 -1.18 6.51
CA ILE A 122 -12.84 -1.83 6.47
C ILE A 122 -12.87 -3.00 5.48
N GLY A 123 -12.04 -2.91 4.43
CA GLY A 123 -11.89 -3.91 3.39
C GLY A 123 -10.76 -4.92 3.63
N GLY A 124 -9.88 -4.66 4.60
CA GLY A 124 -8.75 -5.53 4.95
C GLY A 124 -7.76 -4.85 5.89
N ILE A 125 -6.82 -5.64 6.40
CA ILE A 125 -5.73 -5.18 7.26
C ILE A 125 -4.41 -5.34 6.50
N SER A 126 -3.60 -4.29 6.44
CA SER A 126 -2.22 -4.35 5.97
C SER A 126 -1.28 -4.63 7.14
N LEU A 127 -0.21 -5.35 6.87
CA LEU A 127 0.96 -5.48 7.75
C LEU A 127 2.13 -4.61 7.28
N TYR A 128 2.03 -4.01 6.10
CA TYR A 128 3.06 -3.16 5.49
C TYR A 128 2.80 -1.68 5.75
N HIS A 129 3.85 -0.89 5.92
CA HIS A 129 3.81 0.57 5.96
C HIS A 129 4.35 1.20 4.67
N TYR A 130 3.53 1.98 3.98
CA TYR A 130 3.97 2.69 2.78
C TYR A 130 4.86 3.88 3.12
N GLN A 131 6.03 3.94 2.47
CA GLN A 131 6.93 5.09 2.49
C GLN A 131 6.84 5.94 1.21
N HIS A 132 6.12 5.44 0.20
CA HIS A 132 5.90 6.08 -1.08
C HIS A 132 4.46 5.82 -1.53
N THR A 133 3.92 6.74 -2.33
CA THR A 133 2.63 6.53 -3.00
C THR A 133 2.73 5.34 -3.96
N ASP A 134 1.66 4.54 -4.06
CA ASP A 134 1.73 3.26 -4.78
C ASP A 134 1.88 3.45 -6.29
N ALA A 135 1.16 4.42 -6.87
CA ALA A 135 1.15 4.69 -8.31
C ALA A 135 2.40 5.44 -8.79
N GLU A 136 2.69 6.59 -8.17
CA GLU A 136 3.69 7.55 -8.66
C GLU A 136 5.04 7.45 -7.94
N LYS A 137 5.15 6.60 -6.90
CA LYS A 137 6.37 6.40 -6.09
C LYS A 137 6.92 7.68 -5.46
N ILE A 138 6.03 8.63 -5.14
CA ILE A 138 6.41 9.88 -4.46
C ILE A 138 6.52 9.60 -2.96
N PRO A 139 7.53 10.13 -2.23
CA PRO A 139 7.63 9.91 -0.79
C PRO A 139 6.34 10.28 -0.04
N PHE A 140 5.90 9.36 0.81
CA PHE A 140 4.68 9.43 1.59
C PHE A 140 5.00 9.22 3.06
N ALA A 141 4.37 10.04 3.90
CA ALA A 141 4.38 9.87 5.34
C ALA A 141 2.97 10.20 5.84
N PRO A 142 2.28 9.27 6.54
CA PRO A 142 0.99 9.58 7.10
C PRO A 142 1.12 10.61 8.22
N LEU A 143 0.04 11.35 8.45
CA LEU A 143 -0.11 12.29 9.54
C LEU A 143 0.12 11.53 10.85
N THR A 144 1.09 12.02 11.63
CA THR A 144 1.43 11.43 12.92
C THR A 144 0.43 11.92 13.95
N ASN A 145 -0.26 10.99 14.61
CA ASN A 145 -1.18 11.26 15.71
C ASN A 145 -1.08 10.11 16.73
N GLU A 146 -2.04 10.01 17.64
CA GLU A 146 -2.06 8.97 18.68
C GLU A 146 -2.43 7.57 18.18
N SER A 147 -2.89 7.45 16.92
CA SER A 147 -3.20 6.18 16.27
C SER A 147 -1.94 5.54 15.71
N ASP A 148 -1.73 4.24 15.99
CA ASP A 148 -0.66 3.47 15.37
C ASP A 148 -1.03 2.93 13.98
N VAL A 149 -2.21 3.33 13.47
CA VAL A 149 -2.70 3.00 12.13
C VAL A 149 -3.27 4.21 11.40
N TYR A 150 -3.29 4.14 10.08
CA TYR A 150 -3.97 5.06 9.17
C TYR A 150 -4.89 4.28 8.21
N PHE A 151 -5.85 4.97 7.61
CA PHE A 151 -6.79 4.37 6.65
C PHE A 151 -6.45 4.83 5.25
N LEU A 152 -6.36 3.90 4.31
CA LEU A 152 -6.03 4.21 2.92
C LEU A 152 -6.93 3.41 1.99
N GLN A 153 -7.46 4.06 0.95
CA GLN A 153 -8.32 3.43 -0.06
C GLN A 153 -7.51 2.69 -1.15
N VAL A 154 -6.53 1.91 -0.71
CA VAL A 154 -5.62 1.10 -1.54
C VAL A 154 -5.39 -0.22 -0.83
N THR A 155 -5.35 -1.34 -1.55
CA THR A 155 -5.02 -2.65 -0.98
C THR A 155 -3.51 -2.76 -0.70
N SER A 156 -3.16 -3.42 0.39
CA SER A 156 -1.79 -3.89 0.58
C SER A 156 -1.51 -5.12 -0.28
N SER A 157 -0.27 -5.26 -0.75
CA SER A 157 0.25 -6.44 -1.44
C SER A 157 1.50 -7.03 -0.79
N TRP A 158 1.97 -6.44 0.30
CA TRP A 158 3.22 -6.85 0.94
C TRP A 158 2.99 -7.30 2.38
N GLY A 159 1.93 -8.07 2.58
CA GLY A 159 1.41 -8.44 3.90
C GLY A 159 0.00 -7.88 4.03
N GLN A 160 -0.97 -8.73 3.75
CA GLN A 160 -2.39 -8.39 3.74
C GLN A 160 -3.17 -9.49 4.45
N SER A 161 -4.24 -9.10 5.12
CA SER A 161 -5.06 -10.03 5.87
C SER A 161 -6.54 -9.69 5.74
N TRP A 162 -7.34 -10.74 5.62
CA TRP A 162 -8.78 -10.65 5.45
C TRP A 162 -9.48 -11.59 6.40
N ASN A 163 -10.62 -11.13 6.92
CA ASN A 163 -11.62 -12.02 7.48
C ASN A 163 -12.65 -12.44 6.41
N ARG A 164 -13.46 -13.45 6.72
CA ARG A 164 -14.48 -14.02 5.83
C ARG A 164 -15.42 -12.96 5.26
N ASN A 165 -15.93 -12.05 6.10
CA ASN A 165 -16.87 -11.02 5.64
C ASN A 165 -16.22 -10.03 4.66
N GLN A 166 -14.98 -9.60 4.94
CA GLN A 166 -14.22 -8.72 4.06
C GLN A 166 -14.00 -9.38 2.69
N TRP A 167 -13.59 -10.65 2.71
CA TRP A 167 -13.32 -11.40 1.48
C TRP A 167 -14.58 -11.70 0.67
N GLN A 168 -15.67 -12.15 1.32
CA GLN A 168 -16.94 -12.41 0.66
C GLN A 168 -17.50 -11.17 -0.05
N ASN A 169 -17.40 -10.00 0.57
CA ASN A 169 -17.82 -8.75 -0.05
C ASN A 169 -17.02 -8.44 -1.33
N PHE A 170 -15.69 -8.62 -1.28
CA PHE A 170 -14.84 -8.47 -2.46
C PHE A 170 -15.17 -9.50 -3.53
N ARG A 171 -15.31 -10.80 -3.18
CA ARG A 171 -15.62 -11.86 -4.14
C ARG A 171 -16.98 -11.66 -4.80
N LYS A 172 -17.98 -11.21 -4.05
CA LYS A 172 -19.29 -10.86 -4.61
C LYS A 172 -19.19 -9.73 -5.63
N TRP A 173 -18.47 -8.66 -5.30
CA TRP A 173 -18.21 -7.55 -6.21
C TRP A 173 -17.42 -8.00 -7.45
N TYR A 174 -16.35 -8.78 -7.25
CA TYR A 174 -15.48 -9.27 -8.32
C TYR A 174 -16.25 -10.16 -9.30
N ASN A 175 -17.08 -11.07 -8.80
CA ASN A 175 -17.88 -11.97 -9.62
C ASN A 175 -19.02 -11.27 -10.38
N ALA A 176 -19.42 -10.06 -9.98
CA ALA A 176 -20.35 -9.24 -10.75
C ALA A 176 -19.70 -8.64 -12.01
N ASN A 177 -18.39 -8.83 -12.18
CA ASN A 177 -17.59 -8.37 -13.33
C ASN A 177 -17.86 -6.89 -13.69
N PRO A 178 -17.63 -5.96 -12.74
CA PRO A 178 -17.91 -4.54 -12.95
C PRO A 178 -17.01 -3.95 -14.03
N ASP A 179 -17.55 -2.97 -14.76
CA ASP A 179 -16.77 -2.16 -15.68
C ASP A 179 -15.87 -1.18 -14.90
N LEU A 180 -14.59 -1.52 -14.78
CA LEU A 180 -13.63 -0.75 -13.99
C LEU A 180 -13.44 0.68 -14.52
N GLU A 181 -13.62 0.93 -15.82
CA GLU A 181 -13.44 2.26 -16.40
C GLU A 181 -14.59 3.22 -16.06
N SER A 182 -15.77 2.66 -15.72
CA SER A 182 -16.92 3.43 -15.27
C SER A 182 -16.83 3.91 -13.82
N ILE A 183 -15.87 3.37 -13.04
CA ILE A 183 -15.75 3.66 -11.62
C ILE A 183 -15.02 5.01 -11.43
N GLN A 184 -15.75 5.98 -10.89
CA GLN A 184 -15.22 7.31 -10.63
C GLN A 184 -14.17 7.28 -9.50
N GLY A 185 -13.06 8.01 -9.69
CA GLY A 185 -12.00 8.16 -8.69
C GLY A 185 -10.92 7.08 -8.71
N VAL A 186 -10.97 6.10 -9.63
CA VAL A 186 -9.87 5.16 -9.82
C VAL A 186 -8.69 5.85 -10.52
N PRO A 187 -7.48 5.85 -9.92
CA PRO A 187 -6.29 6.40 -10.56
C PRO A 187 -6.03 5.77 -11.93
N ALA A 188 -5.54 6.56 -12.89
CA ALA A 188 -5.30 6.10 -14.26
C ALA A 188 -4.28 4.95 -14.29
N GLU A 189 -3.27 5.04 -13.43
CA GLU A 189 -2.16 4.11 -13.28
C GLU A 189 -2.68 2.74 -12.83
N VAL A 190 -3.67 2.72 -11.92
CA VAL A 190 -4.33 1.50 -11.45
C VAL A 190 -5.13 0.84 -12.58
N LEU A 191 -5.85 1.62 -13.39
CA LEU A 191 -6.60 1.11 -14.55
C LEU A 191 -5.65 0.54 -15.62
N ASN A 192 -4.47 1.15 -15.78
CA ASN A 192 -3.44 0.74 -16.73
C ASN A 192 -2.65 -0.51 -16.29
N TRP A 193 -2.80 -0.97 -15.04
CA TRP A 193 -2.17 -2.21 -14.60
C TRP A 193 -2.68 -3.41 -15.42
N PRO A 194 -1.82 -4.43 -15.64
CA PRO A 194 -2.22 -5.63 -16.39
C PRO A 194 -3.45 -6.30 -15.77
N ALA A 195 -4.29 -6.93 -16.61
CA ALA A 195 -5.42 -7.71 -16.12
C ALA A 195 -5.00 -8.87 -15.19
N THR A 196 -3.74 -9.29 -15.24
CA THR A 196 -3.14 -10.27 -14.31
C THR A 196 -2.81 -9.70 -12.93
N SER A 197 -2.94 -8.38 -12.71
CA SER A 197 -2.80 -7.76 -11.40
C SER A 197 -4.11 -7.90 -10.62
N TRP A 198 -4.09 -8.65 -9.52
CA TRP A 198 -5.23 -8.72 -8.61
C TRP A 198 -5.49 -7.38 -7.91
N LYS A 199 -4.43 -6.60 -7.62
CA LYS A 199 -4.54 -5.27 -6.99
C LYS A 199 -5.37 -4.30 -7.82
N ARG A 200 -5.31 -4.38 -9.15
CA ARG A 200 -6.16 -3.57 -10.05
C ARG A 200 -7.63 -3.70 -9.67
N TYR A 201 -8.09 -4.93 -9.48
CA TYR A 201 -9.48 -5.22 -9.14
C TYR A 201 -9.79 -4.87 -7.69
N PHE A 202 -8.89 -5.20 -6.76
CA PHE A 202 -9.13 -4.93 -5.34
C PHE A 202 -9.14 -3.43 -5.03
N ASN A 203 -8.23 -2.64 -5.61
CA ASN A 203 -8.26 -1.18 -5.49
C ASN A 203 -9.56 -0.61 -6.04
N SER A 204 -9.97 -1.06 -7.23
CA SER A 204 -11.24 -0.63 -7.83
C SER A 204 -12.45 -0.96 -6.94
N TYR A 205 -12.45 -2.14 -6.31
CA TYR A 205 -13.47 -2.52 -5.30
C TYR A 205 -13.50 -1.59 -4.10
N LEU A 206 -12.33 -1.25 -3.53
CA LEU A 206 -12.26 -0.35 -2.38
C LEU A 206 -12.84 1.03 -2.72
N ILE A 207 -12.53 1.53 -3.91
CA ILE A 207 -12.97 2.83 -4.41
C ILE A 207 -14.48 2.82 -4.66
N ASP A 208 -14.97 1.87 -5.45
CA ASP A 208 -16.39 1.72 -5.80
C ASP A 208 -17.28 1.55 -4.56
N THR A 209 -16.80 0.81 -3.57
CA THR A 209 -17.55 0.51 -2.35
C THR A 209 -17.23 1.40 -1.15
N LYS A 210 -16.42 2.45 -1.37
CA LYS A 210 -15.98 3.43 -0.34
C LYS A 210 -15.39 2.77 0.91
N LYS A 211 -14.57 1.73 0.70
CA LYS A 211 -13.87 0.98 1.74
C LYS A 211 -12.41 1.39 1.85
N TYR A 212 -11.80 1.03 2.97
CA TYR A 212 -10.41 1.36 3.30
C TYR A 212 -9.70 0.14 3.84
N PHE A 213 -8.40 0.07 3.60
CA PHE A 213 -7.50 -0.80 4.35
C PHE A 213 -6.99 -0.07 5.58
N VAL A 214 -6.75 -0.84 6.64
CA VAL A 214 -6.05 -0.36 7.83
C VAL A 214 -4.56 -0.63 7.66
N PHE A 215 -3.76 0.43 7.61
CA PHE A 215 -2.31 0.32 7.50
C PHE A 215 -1.63 0.72 8.81
N PRO A 216 -0.59 0.01 9.25
CA PRO A 216 0.18 0.42 10.41
C PRO A 216 1.13 1.56 10.05
N VAL A 217 1.37 2.44 11.02
CA VAL A 217 2.40 3.49 10.91
C VAL A 217 3.82 2.89 11.03
N LYS A 218 3.96 1.71 11.65
CA LYS A 218 5.20 0.94 11.75
C LYS A 218 5.02 -0.43 11.09
N SER A 219 5.94 -0.83 10.22
CA SER A 219 5.73 -2.04 9.41
C SER A 219 5.91 -3.34 10.21
N PHE A 220 5.04 -4.31 9.96
CA PHE A 220 5.16 -5.71 10.42
C PHE A 220 5.64 -6.65 9.32
N THR A 221 5.74 -6.16 8.09
CA THR A 221 6.36 -6.85 6.94
C THR A 221 7.27 -5.92 6.15
N THR A 222 8.25 -6.50 5.47
CA THR A 222 9.12 -5.80 4.52
C THR A 222 9.26 -6.67 3.27
N ASN A 223 9.43 -6.06 2.10
CA ASN A 223 9.52 -6.77 0.83
C ASN A 223 10.94 -6.64 0.24
N PHE A 224 11.55 -7.77 -0.11
CA PHE A 224 12.91 -7.82 -0.67
C PHE A 224 12.99 -7.55 -2.18
N ASN A 225 11.83 -7.39 -2.82
CA ASN A 225 11.63 -7.23 -4.25
C ASN A 225 12.51 -8.21 -5.05
N ASP A 226 12.55 -9.47 -4.59
CA ASP A 226 13.42 -10.47 -5.20
C ASP A 226 13.02 -10.66 -6.67
N PRO A 227 13.98 -10.83 -7.60
CA PRO A 227 13.68 -11.00 -9.00
C PRO A 227 12.62 -12.08 -9.24
N GLY A 228 11.66 -11.76 -10.09
CA GLY A 228 10.50 -12.60 -10.42
C GLY A 228 10.10 -12.40 -11.88
N MET A 229 8.86 -12.73 -12.23
CA MET A 229 8.37 -12.57 -13.61
C MET A 229 8.31 -11.10 -14.09
N HIS A 230 8.38 -10.12 -13.17
CA HIS A 230 8.24 -8.69 -13.47
C HIS A 230 9.47 -7.82 -13.15
N TYR A 231 10.46 -8.33 -12.38
CA TYR A 231 11.64 -7.57 -11.94
C TYR A 231 12.91 -8.38 -12.18
N LEU A 232 13.90 -7.76 -12.84
CA LEU A 232 15.17 -8.41 -13.23
C LEU A 232 16.34 -8.11 -12.27
N ASP A 233 16.24 -7.03 -11.49
CA ASP A 233 17.28 -6.58 -10.54
C ASP A 233 16.71 -6.57 -9.11
N ARG A 234 17.52 -6.92 -8.10
CA ARG A 234 17.17 -6.64 -6.69
C ARG A 234 17.27 -5.14 -6.44
N ASP A 235 16.23 -4.54 -5.90
CA ASP A 235 16.28 -3.19 -5.33
C ASP A 235 15.78 -3.20 -3.87
N HIS A 236 15.86 -2.03 -3.24
CA HIS A 236 15.45 -1.84 -1.84
C HIS A 236 14.25 -0.92 -1.72
N GLU A 237 13.54 -0.62 -2.81
CA GLU A 237 12.48 0.39 -2.83
C GLU A 237 11.26 -0.04 -2.00
N ALA A 238 11.01 -1.35 -1.93
CA ALA A 238 9.90 -1.93 -1.17
C ALA A 238 10.26 -2.27 0.29
N GLN A 239 11.50 -2.00 0.73
CA GLN A 239 11.91 -2.26 2.11
C GLN A 239 11.25 -1.27 3.06
N ALA A 240 10.70 -1.77 4.17
CA ALA A 240 10.19 -0.97 5.26
C ALA A 240 10.87 -1.37 6.59
N PRO A 241 11.18 -0.41 7.48
CA PRO A 241 11.63 -0.72 8.83
C PRO A 241 10.59 -1.56 9.58
N LEU A 242 11.05 -2.65 10.20
CA LEU A 242 10.19 -3.58 10.94
C LEU A 242 10.09 -3.22 12.42
N VAL A 243 8.93 -3.48 13.01
CA VAL A 243 8.76 -3.52 14.47
C VAL A 243 9.59 -4.67 15.04
N THR A 244 10.44 -4.39 16.03
CA THR A 244 11.34 -5.37 16.67
C THR A 244 11.09 -5.54 18.17
N VAL A 245 10.23 -4.71 18.75
CA VAL A 245 9.89 -4.70 20.18
C VAL A 245 8.39 -4.86 20.35
N ASP A 246 7.99 -5.34 21.53
CA ASP A 246 6.60 -5.53 21.91
C ASP A 246 5.83 -4.20 21.83
N PRO A 247 4.88 -4.06 20.89
CA PRO A 247 4.16 -2.81 20.70
C PRO A 247 2.84 -2.80 21.47
N GLU A 248 2.59 -1.73 22.22
CA GLU A 248 1.22 -1.38 22.57
C GLU A 248 0.50 -0.86 21.32
N PHE A 249 -0.60 -1.50 20.92
CA PHE A 249 -1.36 -1.12 19.73
C PHE A 249 -2.47 -0.12 20.06
N ARG A 250 -2.36 1.11 19.56
CA ARG A 250 -3.40 2.13 19.69
C ARG A 250 -4.19 2.23 18.40
N PHE A 251 -5.26 1.45 18.30
CA PHE A 251 -6.22 1.52 17.19
C PHE A 251 -7.25 2.62 17.42
N LYS A 252 -7.73 3.21 16.32
CA LYS A 252 -8.80 4.21 16.33
C LYS A 252 -9.97 3.77 15.48
N LYS A 253 -11.19 4.03 15.94
CA LYS A 253 -12.39 3.85 15.11
C LYS A 253 -12.30 4.81 13.93
N PHE A 254 -12.79 4.38 12.76
CA PHE A 254 -12.77 5.18 11.54
C PHE A 254 -13.37 6.58 11.75
N ASP A 255 -14.51 6.70 12.44
CA ASP A 255 -15.17 7.99 12.72
C ASP A 255 -14.35 8.97 13.57
N SER A 256 -13.41 8.45 14.36
CA SER A 256 -12.52 9.23 15.21
C SER A 256 -11.13 9.46 14.60
N ALA A 257 -10.85 8.82 13.46
CA ALA A 257 -9.54 8.89 12.83
C ALA A 257 -9.36 10.21 12.09
N ARG A 258 -8.11 10.67 12.03
CA ARG A 258 -7.72 11.90 11.32
C ARG A 258 -6.72 11.64 10.19
N ASN A 259 -6.09 10.48 10.15
CA ASN A 259 -5.17 10.05 9.10
C ASN A 259 -5.89 9.10 8.12
N ILE A 260 -6.87 9.65 7.41
CA ILE A 260 -7.66 8.94 6.39
C ILE A 260 -7.28 9.50 5.03
N TYR A 261 -6.93 8.59 4.12
CA TYR A 261 -6.36 8.89 2.82
C TYR A 261 -7.17 8.25 1.70
N ASP A 262 -7.28 8.98 0.60
CA ASP A 262 -7.95 8.54 -0.62
C ASP A 262 -7.04 7.64 -1.48
N PRO A 263 -7.49 7.20 -2.67
CA PRO A 263 -6.68 6.33 -3.56
C PRO A 263 -5.39 6.95 -4.09
N PHE A 264 -5.27 8.28 -4.02
CA PHE A 264 -4.13 9.06 -4.48
C PHE A 264 -3.18 9.41 -3.32
N PHE A 265 -3.41 8.82 -2.12
CA PHE A 265 -2.67 9.11 -0.90
C PHE A 265 -2.88 10.56 -0.40
N GLU A 266 -3.94 11.23 -0.86
CA GLU A 266 -4.30 12.56 -0.40
C GLU A 266 -5.12 12.45 0.89
N ILE A 267 -4.83 13.32 1.86
CA ILE A 267 -5.63 13.39 3.08
C ILE A 267 -7.06 13.86 2.74
N ILE A 268 -8.06 13.29 3.39
CA ILE A 268 -9.45 13.70 3.14
C ILE A 268 -9.73 15.16 3.58
N PRO A 269 -10.64 15.88 2.88
CA PRO A 269 -11.02 17.26 3.23
C PRO A 269 -11.44 17.47 4.68
N ASP A 270 -12.16 16.51 5.27
CA ASP A 270 -12.68 16.61 6.64
C ASP A 270 -11.54 16.73 7.68
N THR A 271 -10.41 16.07 7.44
CA THR A 271 -9.23 16.22 8.30
C THR A 271 -8.67 17.63 8.20
N ILE A 272 -8.54 18.18 6.99
CA ILE A 272 -8.01 19.54 6.81
C ILE A 272 -8.92 20.57 7.50
N LYS A 273 -10.24 20.46 7.29
CA LYS A 273 -11.24 21.35 7.90
C LYS A 273 -11.23 21.30 9.43
N HIS A 274 -10.89 20.15 10.01
CA HIS A 274 -10.77 20.01 11.46
C HIS A 274 -9.66 20.90 12.06
N TYR A 275 -8.55 21.11 11.32
CA TYR A 275 -7.43 21.92 11.79
C TYR A 275 -7.47 23.37 11.29
N ASN A 276 -8.11 23.61 10.14
CA ASN A 276 -8.21 24.92 9.53
C ASN A 276 -9.69 25.29 9.29
N GLU A 277 -10.28 25.98 10.27
CA GLU A 277 -11.70 26.37 10.25
C GLU A 277 -12.03 27.37 9.12
N ALA A 278 -11.07 28.14 8.62
CA ALA A 278 -11.28 29.05 7.50
C ALA A 278 -11.67 28.30 6.21
N LEU A 279 -11.35 27.01 6.12
CA LEU A 279 -11.69 26.14 5.00
C LEU A 279 -13.05 25.45 5.15
N ALA A 280 -13.75 25.63 6.28
CA ALA A 280 -15.01 24.93 6.57
C ALA A 280 -16.11 25.22 5.53
N ALA A 281 -16.13 26.45 4.99
CA ALA A 281 -17.13 26.91 4.02
C ALA A 281 -16.95 26.36 2.60
N TYR A 282 -15.82 25.70 2.30
CA TYR A 282 -15.48 25.27 0.95
C TYR A 282 -15.70 23.76 0.79
N ASP A 283 -16.34 23.35 -0.30
CA ASP A 283 -16.38 21.95 -0.71
C ASP A 283 -15.28 21.69 -1.73
N PHE A 284 -14.19 21.04 -1.29
CA PHE A 284 -12.99 20.87 -2.09
C PHE A 284 -12.50 19.43 -2.15
N ASP A 285 -11.87 19.10 -3.28
CA ASP A 285 -10.98 17.96 -3.42
C ASP A 285 -9.57 18.33 -2.92
N VAL A 286 -8.76 17.32 -2.59
CA VAL A 286 -7.35 17.50 -2.20
C VAL A 286 -6.48 16.84 -3.26
N ASP A 287 -5.48 17.55 -3.77
CA ASP A 287 -4.55 17.13 -4.82
C ASP A 287 -3.17 17.81 -4.58
N ILE A 288 -2.63 17.67 -3.37
CA ILE A 288 -1.37 18.30 -2.96
C ILE A 288 -0.18 17.62 -3.64
N TYR A 289 -0.23 16.31 -3.88
CA TYR A 289 0.71 15.61 -4.76
C TYR A 289 0.55 16.00 -6.23
N GLY A 290 -0.58 16.63 -6.62
CA GLY A 290 -0.81 17.14 -7.98
C GLY A 290 -1.03 16.06 -9.04
N THR A 291 -1.36 14.84 -8.61
CA THR A 291 -1.40 13.64 -9.48
C THR A 291 -2.79 13.37 -10.06
N LYS A 292 -3.86 13.93 -9.50
CA LYS A 292 -5.23 13.71 -9.99
C LYS A 292 -5.44 14.31 -11.37
N ARG A 293 -6.25 13.70 -12.23
CA ARG A 293 -6.63 14.31 -13.52
C ARG A 293 -7.77 15.31 -13.26
N LEU A 294 -7.96 16.29 -14.15
CA LEU A 294 -9.07 17.26 -14.01
C LEU A 294 -10.44 16.57 -13.87
N LYS A 295 -10.67 15.46 -14.59
CA LYS A 295 -11.92 14.68 -14.48
C LYS A 295 -12.10 13.96 -13.14
N ASP A 296 -11.03 13.78 -12.37
CA ASP A 296 -11.06 13.18 -11.03
C ASP A 296 -11.30 14.25 -9.93
N LEU A 297 -11.22 15.53 -10.29
CA LEU A 297 -11.56 16.68 -9.44
C LEU A 297 -13.03 17.04 -9.68
N VAL A 298 -13.89 16.58 -8.77
CA VAL A 298 -15.35 16.53 -8.95
C VAL A 298 -16.07 17.60 -8.14
N LYS A 299 -15.38 18.18 -7.16
CA LYS A 299 -15.91 19.24 -6.30
C LYS A 299 -15.65 20.62 -6.89
N PRO A 300 -16.37 21.68 -6.47
CA PRO A 300 -16.20 23.01 -7.04
C PRO A 300 -14.81 23.62 -6.82
N PHE A 301 -14.16 23.25 -5.72
CA PHE A 301 -12.85 23.74 -5.34
C PHE A 301 -11.83 22.61 -5.21
N VAL A 302 -10.55 22.97 -5.20
CA VAL A 302 -9.44 22.04 -5.00
C VAL A 302 -8.31 22.70 -4.23
N ILE A 303 -7.73 21.94 -3.30
CA ILE A 303 -6.45 22.26 -2.67
C ILE A 303 -5.36 21.53 -3.43
N THR A 304 -4.44 22.23 -4.08
CA THR A 304 -3.46 21.62 -4.99
C THR A 304 -2.13 22.38 -5.06
N THR A 305 -1.09 21.70 -5.52
CA THR A 305 0.21 22.31 -5.91
C THR A 305 0.26 22.73 -7.39
N LYS A 306 -0.78 22.41 -8.18
CA LYS A 306 -0.90 22.87 -9.57
C LYS A 306 -1.12 24.38 -9.61
N LYS A 307 -0.62 25.00 -10.68
CA LYS A 307 -0.82 26.45 -10.89
C LYS A 307 -2.29 26.77 -11.09
N CYS A 308 -2.73 27.87 -10.49
CA CYS A 308 -4.06 28.41 -10.66
C CYS A 308 -4.02 29.94 -10.79
N ARG A 309 -4.94 30.49 -11.58
CA ARG A 309 -5.00 31.94 -11.88
C ARG A 309 -5.45 32.78 -10.68
N ASN A 310 -6.45 32.28 -9.95
CA ASN A 310 -7.17 33.03 -8.93
C ASN A 310 -7.21 32.24 -7.61
N PRO A 311 -6.07 32.11 -6.90
CA PRO A 311 -6.06 31.43 -5.61
C PRO A 311 -6.90 32.21 -4.57
N ILE A 312 -7.73 31.47 -3.86
CA ILE A 312 -8.55 31.98 -2.74
C ILE A 312 -7.72 31.98 -1.46
N PHE A 313 -6.97 30.89 -1.25
CA PHE A 313 -5.95 30.79 -0.20
C PHE A 313 -4.65 30.29 -0.82
N THR A 314 -3.54 30.74 -0.25
CA THR A 314 -2.20 30.30 -0.62
C THR A 314 -1.47 29.85 0.64
N PHE A 315 -0.71 28.77 0.50
CA PHE A 315 0.06 28.17 1.58
C PHE A 315 1.47 27.83 1.10
N GLU A 316 2.41 27.83 2.02
CA GLU A 316 3.78 27.37 1.79
C GLU A 316 3.82 25.84 1.65
N ARG A 317 4.96 25.28 1.21
CA ARG A 317 5.23 23.85 1.34
C ARG A 317 6.55 23.59 2.05
N SER A 318 6.55 23.88 3.36
CA SER A 318 7.73 23.77 4.21
C SER A 318 7.61 22.71 5.31
N LEU A 319 6.39 22.46 5.81
CA LEU A 319 6.10 21.40 6.78
C LEU A 319 5.93 20.03 6.12
N LYS A 320 6.25 18.97 6.86
CA LYS A 320 6.08 17.56 6.46
C LYS A 320 5.18 16.80 7.44
N PRO A 321 4.21 16.00 6.98
CA PRO A 321 3.81 15.84 5.57
C PRO A 321 3.15 17.11 5.00
N GLN A 322 3.00 17.16 3.66
CA GLN A 322 2.69 18.40 2.93
C GLN A 322 1.39 19.06 3.39
N GLU A 323 0.38 18.27 3.73
CA GLU A 323 -0.92 18.71 4.19
C GLU A 323 -0.88 19.56 5.47
N MET A 324 0.19 19.46 6.28
CA MET A 324 0.34 20.27 7.49
C MET A 324 0.43 21.76 7.20
N ASN A 325 0.94 22.16 6.03
CA ASN A 325 1.00 23.56 5.65
C ASN A 325 -0.39 24.18 5.50
N VAL A 326 -1.33 23.41 4.96
CA VAL A 326 -2.73 23.80 4.81
C VAL A 326 -3.44 23.75 6.16
N MET A 327 -3.21 22.69 6.95
CA MET A 327 -3.81 22.52 8.29
C MET A 327 -3.45 23.66 9.24
N PHE A 328 -2.23 24.17 9.19
CA PHE A 328 -1.75 25.23 10.07
C PHE A 328 -1.70 26.61 9.40
N ALA A 329 -2.30 26.74 8.23
CA ALA A 329 -2.37 27.99 7.46
C ALA A 329 -1.01 28.68 7.31
N ILE A 330 0.04 27.91 6.99
CA ILE A 330 1.39 28.44 6.82
C ILE A 330 1.41 29.32 5.57
N PRO A 331 1.66 30.63 5.68
CA PRO A 331 1.58 31.54 4.55
C PRO A 331 2.70 31.27 3.54
N GLY A 332 2.35 31.18 2.26
CA GLY A 332 3.29 30.95 1.16
C GLY A 332 2.59 30.86 -0.19
N ASN A 333 3.30 30.41 -1.23
CA ASN A 333 2.82 30.41 -2.62
C ASN A 333 3.06 29.08 -3.36
N ASP A 334 3.00 27.95 -2.65
CA ASP A 334 3.25 26.62 -3.23
C ASP A 334 2.00 25.72 -3.29
N ILE A 335 1.07 25.89 -2.36
CA ILE A 335 -0.20 25.14 -2.31
C ILE A 335 -1.34 26.16 -2.35
N PHE A 336 -2.37 25.87 -3.13
CA PHE A 336 -3.45 26.80 -3.42
C PHE A 336 -4.80 26.15 -3.15
N LEU A 337 -5.71 26.88 -2.52
CA LEU A 337 -7.15 26.62 -2.67
C LEU A 337 -7.65 27.49 -3.83
N CYS A 338 -8.22 26.87 -4.86
CA CYS A 338 -8.83 27.58 -5.98
C CYS A 338 -10.07 26.83 -6.50
N LYS A 339 -10.81 27.43 -7.43
CA LYS A 339 -11.84 26.70 -8.16
C LYS A 339 -11.21 25.79 -9.19
N ASN A 340 -11.86 24.68 -9.53
CA ASN A 340 -11.35 23.76 -10.55
C ASN A 340 -11.19 24.44 -11.93
N GLU A 341 -12.06 25.40 -12.27
CA GLU A 341 -12.02 26.16 -13.53
C GLU A 341 -10.80 27.11 -13.64
N ASP A 342 -10.14 27.40 -12.52
CA ASP A 342 -8.97 28.27 -12.46
C ASP A 342 -7.64 27.52 -12.62
N LEU A 343 -7.65 26.19 -12.70
CA LEU A 343 -6.45 25.38 -12.92
C LEU A 343 -5.88 25.60 -14.32
N GLU A 344 -4.57 25.83 -14.39
CA GLU A 344 -3.86 26.11 -15.64
C GLU A 344 -3.27 24.85 -16.29
N GLN A 345 -3.25 23.73 -15.56
CA GLN A 345 -2.53 22.52 -15.94
C GLN A 345 -3.41 21.27 -15.76
N GLU A 346 -3.46 20.41 -16.78
CA GLU A 346 -4.16 19.13 -16.68
C GLU A 346 -3.42 18.10 -15.83
N LYS A 347 -2.08 18.19 -15.81
CA LYS A 347 -1.16 17.28 -15.11
C LYS A 347 0.01 18.05 -14.51
N TYR A 348 0.61 17.46 -13.49
CA TYR A 348 1.89 17.87 -12.91
C TYR A 348 2.99 17.91 -13.99
N GLU A 349 3.78 18.99 -14.07
CA GLU A 349 4.82 19.18 -15.09
C GLU A 349 6.22 18.77 -14.59
N GLN A 350 7.08 18.28 -15.50
CA GLN A 350 8.47 17.88 -15.18
C GLN A 350 9.33 19.00 -14.58
N ASN A 351 9.03 20.27 -14.87
CA ASN A 351 9.75 21.42 -14.28
C ASN A 351 9.56 21.50 -12.76
N ASP A 352 8.44 21.01 -12.24
CA ASP A 352 8.17 20.99 -10.80
C ASP A 352 9.01 19.92 -10.08
N ILE A 353 9.52 18.89 -10.77
CA ILE A 353 10.42 17.89 -10.17
C ILE A 353 11.68 18.53 -9.58
N VAL A 354 12.22 19.58 -10.22
CA VAL A 354 13.42 20.28 -9.72
C VAL A 354 13.10 21.06 -8.44
N ARG A 355 11.90 21.62 -8.32
CA ARG A 355 11.41 22.31 -7.11
C ARG A 355 11.08 21.31 -6.00
N ASP A 356 10.52 20.17 -6.36
CA ASP A 356 9.97 19.19 -5.44
C ASP A 356 11.03 18.22 -4.91
N PHE A 357 12.11 17.98 -5.66
CA PHE A 357 13.17 17.08 -5.27
C PHE A 357 13.81 17.45 -3.92
N PRO A 358 14.24 18.71 -3.67
CA PRO A 358 14.78 19.09 -2.38
C PRO A 358 13.77 18.94 -1.24
N TYR A 359 12.49 19.23 -1.53
CA TYR A 359 11.42 19.05 -0.55
C TYR A 359 11.29 17.57 -0.17
N PHE A 360 11.10 16.66 -1.12
CA PHE A 360 10.90 15.24 -0.82
C PHE A 360 12.15 14.56 -0.26
N PHE A 361 13.32 14.76 -0.88
CA PHE A 361 14.55 14.02 -0.59
C PHE A 361 15.50 14.73 0.38
N ARG A 362 15.15 15.94 0.86
CA ARG A 362 15.97 16.75 1.79
C ARG A 362 17.39 16.98 1.25
N HIS A 363 17.54 17.07 -0.07
CA HIS A 363 18.84 17.16 -0.71
C HIS A 363 18.85 18.26 -1.78
N TYR A 364 19.78 19.19 -1.62
CA TYR A 364 20.11 20.18 -2.63
C TYR A 364 21.43 19.76 -3.27
N PHE A 365 21.37 19.34 -4.54
CA PHE A 365 22.59 18.94 -5.23
C PHE A 365 23.53 20.14 -5.40
N ASN A 366 24.78 19.99 -4.97
CA ASN A 366 25.84 20.88 -5.42
C ASN A 366 26.34 20.49 -6.83
N ARG A 367 27.12 21.37 -7.48
CA ARG A 367 27.60 21.14 -8.86
C ARG A 367 28.36 19.83 -9.04
N SER A 368 29.18 19.44 -8.07
CA SER A 368 29.91 18.17 -8.10
C SER A 368 28.98 16.96 -7.99
N GLU A 369 27.97 17.01 -7.12
CA GLU A 369 26.99 15.93 -6.96
C GLU A 369 26.11 15.78 -8.20
N LEU A 370 25.68 16.87 -8.83
CA LEU A 370 24.99 16.81 -10.13
C LEU A 370 25.86 16.10 -11.18
N THR A 371 27.13 16.48 -11.26
CA THR A 371 28.07 15.88 -12.22
C THR A 371 28.24 14.38 -11.97
N LEU A 372 28.34 13.97 -10.70
CA LEU A 372 28.43 12.56 -10.31
C LEU A 372 27.13 11.81 -10.63
N PHE A 373 25.98 12.41 -10.33
CA PHE A 373 24.66 11.84 -10.58
C PHE A 373 24.43 11.59 -12.09
N PHE A 374 24.75 12.57 -12.94
CA PHE A 374 24.67 12.38 -14.40
C PHE A 374 25.62 11.29 -14.90
N LYS A 375 26.85 11.21 -14.37
CA LYS A 375 27.78 10.12 -14.70
C LYS A 375 27.23 8.75 -14.29
N LEU A 376 26.62 8.64 -13.11
CA LEU A 376 25.99 7.40 -12.64
C LEU A 376 24.80 7.00 -13.52
N LEU A 377 23.94 7.95 -13.90
CA LEU A 377 22.81 7.67 -14.80
C LEU A 377 23.28 7.17 -16.17
N ILE A 378 24.29 7.81 -16.76
CA ILE A 378 24.87 7.40 -18.04
C ILE A 378 25.47 5.99 -17.92
N ASN A 379 26.26 5.73 -16.88
CA ASN A 379 26.87 4.41 -16.66
C ASN A 379 25.82 3.31 -16.43
N ASN A 380 24.78 3.58 -15.64
CA ASN A 380 23.71 2.61 -15.40
C ASN A 380 22.89 2.32 -16.66
N LYS A 381 22.61 3.36 -17.47
CA LYS A 381 21.92 3.19 -18.76
C LYS A 381 22.77 2.38 -19.74
N LEU A 382 24.08 2.65 -19.83
CA LEU A 382 25.03 1.88 -20.65
C LEU A 382 25.12 0.42 -20.18
N ASN A 383 25.25 0.18 -18.87
CA ASN A 383 25.31 -1.17 -18.31
C ASN A 383 24.02 -1.97 -18.54
N ARG A 384 22.85 -1.32 -18.53
CA ARG A 384 21.57 -1.96 -18.86
C ARG A 384 21.42 -2.28 -20.35
N ILE A 385 22.00 -1.47 -21.23
CA ILE A 385 22.01 -1.74 -22.68
C ILE A 385 22.98 -2.88 -23.00
N LEU A 386 24.12 -2.97 -22.32
CA LEU A 386 25.14 -4.00 -22.54
C LEU A 386 24.80 -5.37 -21.92
N LYS A 387 23.80 -5.43 -21.02
CA LYS A 387 23.29 -6.68 -20.41
C LYS A 387 22.04 -7.26 -21.11
N LYS A 388 21.51 -6.59 -22.12
CA LYS A 388 20.48 -7.12 -23.04
C LYS A 388 21.16 -7.65 -24.29
#